data_AF-A0AB37VRD9-F1
#
_entry.id   AF-A0AB37VRD9-F1
#
_cell.length_a   1.000
_cell.length_b   1.000
_cell.length_c   1.000
_cell.angle_alpha   90.00
_cell.angle_beta   90.00
_cell.angle_gamma   90.00
#
_symmetry.space_group_name_H-M   'P 1'
#
loop_
_entity.id
_entity.type
_entity.pdbx_description
1 polymer ?
#
loop_
_entity_poly.entity_id
_entity_poly.type
_entity_poly.pdbx_seq_one_letter_code
_entity_poly.pdbx_strand_id
1 'polypeptide(L)'
;MDTKIMKSLHDILSTFGDKYLTGKELNKARIIHDIDRYDEEIIMALLNNDLIKKHYAKQIGEYTIIETNKLIETFEMDDYWMDSYTKYTKKIGLTANGRFLEESTDVVLDFPYKDTVLKAGMSKEDVANEDFVPNEPFFNEVIAAEEIDMLLDKKILVNAKRYTANAIEEAIGLSKEDNLILKGNNLLALHTLKEKYSQKIKLVYLDISTTRMIQ
;
A
#
# COMPACT_ATOMS: atom_id res chain seq x y z
N MET A 1 13.59 -9.41 27.82
CA MET A 1 14.57 -8.76 28.72
C MET A 1 14.11 -7.35 29.01
N ASP A 2 13.46 -7.10 30.15
CA ASP A 2 12.94 -5.77 30.46
C ASP A 2 14.08 -4.75 30.63
N THR A 3 13.99 -3.62 29.93
CA THR A 3 14.97 -2.54 30.04
C THR A 3 14.92 -1.93 31.43
N LYS A 4 16.03 -1.27 31.85
CA LYS A 4 16.08 -0.57 33.15
C LYS A 4 14.96 0.47 33.28
N ILE A 5 14.63 1.16 32.19
CA ILE A 5 13.56 2.17 32.15
C ILE A 5 12.20 1.49 32.37
N MET A 6 11.91 0.39 31.67
CA MET A 6 10.64 -0.33 31.83
C MET A 6 10.45 -0.89 33.23
N LYS A 7 11.53 -1.45 33.82
CA LYS A 7 11.49 -1.89 35.22
C LYS A 7 11.19 -0.73 36.16
N SER A 8 11.88 0.41 36.01
CA SER A 8 11.62 1.59 36.82
C SER A 8 10.20 2.13 36.66
N LEU A 9 9.65 2.18 35.44
CA LEU A 9 8.26 2.59 35.21
C LEU A 9 7.29 1.62 35.88
N HIS A 10 7.49 0.31 35.71
CA HIS A 10 6.66 -0.72 36.33
C HIS A 10 6.71 -0.64 37.87
N ASP A 11 7.90 -0.48 38.45
CA ASP A 11 8.10 -0.35 39.90
C ASP A 11 7.37 0.87 40.45
N ILE A 12 7.48 2.03 39.78
CA ILE A 12 6.76 3.26 40.16
C ILE A 12 5.25 3.04 40.08
N LEU A 13 4.75 2.50 38.98
CA LEU A 13 3.31 2.29 38.78
C LEU A 13 2.74 1.27 39.77
N SER A 14 3.53 0.28 40.19
CA SER A 14 3.16 -0.71 41.20
C SER A 14 2.94 -0.11 42.59
N THR A 15 3.53 1.07 42.87
CA THR A 15 3.32 1.76 44.16
C THR A 15 1.90 2.28 44.34
N PHE A 16 1.13 2.42 43.25
CA PHE A 16 -0.26 2.89 43.27
C PHE A 16 -1.29 1.76 43.45
N GLY A 17 -0.85 0.55 43.82
CA GLY A 17 -1.72 -0.61 44.02
C GLY A 17 -2.53 -0.94 42.76
N ASP A 18 -3.84 -1.13 42.94
CA ASP A 18 -4.74 -1.55 41.86
C ASP A 18 -5.19 -0.39 40.94
N LYS A 19 -4.73 0.84 41.15
CA LYS A 19 -5.10 2.01 40.31
C LYS A 19 -4.61 1.84 38.87
N TYR A 20 -3.38 1.37 38.71
CA TYR A 20 -2.71 1.24 37.41
C TYR A 20 -2.35 -0.21 37.04
N LEU A 21 -2.53 -1.17 37.97
CA LEU A 21 -2.30 -2.59 37.72
C LEU A 21 -3.60 -3.37 37.85
N THR A 22 -3.84 -4.29 36.92
CA THR A 22 -4.88 -5.31 37.02
C THR A 22 -4.20 -6.67 36.98
N GLY A 23 -3.89 -7.22 38.17
CA GLY A 23 -3.10 -8.43 38.29
C GLY A 23 -1.64 -8.21 37.89
N LYS A 24 -1.23 -8.72 36.71
CA LYS A 24 0.11 -8.54 36.14
C LYS A 24 0.13 -7.58 34.94
N GLU A 25 -1.02 -7.08 34.50
CA GLU A 25 -1.12 -6.21 33.33
C GLU A 25 -1.31 -4.75 33.75
N LEU A 26 -0.65 -3.85 33.03
CA LEU A 26 -0.78 -2.41 33.22
C LEU A 26 -2.05 -1.90 32.55
N ASN A 27 -2.85 -1.13 33.29
CA ASN A 27 -3.98 -0.40 32.73
C ASN A 27 -3.48 0.87 32.00
N LYS A 28 -2.96 0.67 30.78
CA LYS A 28 -2.37 1.73 29.93
C LYS A 28 -3.32 2.91 29.72
N ALA A 29 -4.60 2.64 29.49
CA ALA A 29 -5.60 3.67 29.26
C ALA A 29 -5.72 4.63 30.46
N ARG A 30 -5.73 4.08 31.69
CA ARG A 30 -5.77 4.88 32.91
C ARG A 30 -4.49 5.68 33.12
N ILE A 31 -3.33 5.06 32.87
CA ILE A 31 -2.03 5.72 32.98
C ILE A 31 -1.93 6.90 32.01
N ILE A 32 -2.27 6.68 30.74
CA ILE A 32 -2.26 7.72 29.71
C ILE A 32 -3.18 8.88 30.10
N HIS A 33 -4.41 8.57 30.54
CA HIS A 33 -5.37 9.57 30.97
C HIS A 33 -4.84 10.44 32.14
N ASP A 34 -4.24 9.83 33.15
CA ASP A 34 -3.77 10.56 34.33
C ASP A 34 -2.46 11.35 34.02
N ILE A 35 -1.61 10.87 33.11
CA ILE A 35 -0.46 11.62 32.58
C ILE A 35 -0.90 12.83 31.73
N ASP A 36 -1.87 12.65 30.84
CA ASP A 36 -2.39 13.72 29.98
C ASP A 36 -3.05 14.86 30.77
N ARG A 37 -3.68 14.52 31.91
CA ARG A 37 -4.25 15.50 32.84
C ARG A 37 -3.27 16.10 33.84
N TYR A 38 -1.99 15.75 33.78
CA TYR A 38 -0.98 16.17 34.74
C TYR A 38 -1.37 15.84 36.20
N ASP A 39 -1.90 14.64 36.44
CA ASP A 39 -2.24 14.18 37.80
C ASP A 39 -1.01 14.26 38.72
N GLU A 40 -1.12 15.03 39.80
CA GLU A 40 0.03 15.42 40.62
C GLU A 40 0.77 14.21 41.20
N GLU A 41 0.02 13.18 41.63
CA GLU A 41 0.59 12.00 42.28
C GLU A 41 1.51 11.21 41.32
N ILE A 42 1.02 10.88 40.12
CA ILE A 42 1.81 10.11 39.14
C ILE A 42 2.97 10.93 38.60
N ILE A 43 2.77 12.23 38.32
CA ILE A 43 3.83 13.10 37.79
C ILE A 43 4.96 13.25 38.80
N MET A 44 4.63 13.47 40.09
CA MET A 44 5.64 13.54 41.15
C MET A 44 6.36 12.21 41.33
N ALA A 45 5.65 11.08 41.29
CA ALA A 45 6.26 9.76 41.40
C ALA A 45 7.25 9.48 40.24
N LEU A 46 6.91 9.87 39.02
CA LEU A 46 7.78 9.76 37.85
C LEU A 46 9.01 10.67 37.97
N LEU A 47 8.85 11.91 38.44
CA LEU A 47 9.94 12.87 38.60
C LEU A 47 10.88 12.55 39.78
N ASN A 48 10.40 11.82 40.80
CA ASN A 48 11.23 11.39 41.93
C ASN A 48 12.22 10.27 41.56
N ASN A 49 12.06 9.63 40.41
CA ASN A 49 13.00 8.65 39.92
C ASN A 49 14.02 9.29 38.96
N ASP A 50 15.29 9.31 39.33
CA ASP A 50 16.36 9.95 38.54
C ASP A 50 16.47 9.42 37.11
N LEU A 51 16.23 8.12 36.91
CA LEU A 51 16.30 7.51 35.58
C LEU A 51 15.14 8.00 34.71
N ILE A 52 13.91 7.99 35.23
CA ILE A 52 12.73 8.46 34.50
C ILE A 52 12.84 9.96 34.24
N LYS A 53 13.19 10.76 35.27
CA LYS A 53 13.41 12.20 35.15
C LYS A 53 14.44 12.53 34.07
N LYS A 54 15.55 11.77 33.99
CA LYS A 54 16.57 11.98 32.96
C LYS A 54 16.07 11.74 31.53
N HIS A 55 15.14 10.80 31.34
CA HIS A 55 14.68 10.38 30.02
C HIS A 55 13.38 11.05 29.56
N TYR A 56 12.53 11.45 30.50
CA TYR A 56 11.18 11.97 30.24
C TYR A 56 10.94 13.36 30.84
N ALA A 57 12.00 14.05 31.28
CA ALA A 57 11.89 15.45 31.66
C ALA A 57 13.01 16.29 31.04
N LYS A 58 12.74 17.59 30.94
CA LYS A 58 13.63 18.60 30.38
C LYS A 58 13.79 19.73 31.40
N GLN A 59 15.03 20.13 31.63
CA GLN A 59 15.34 21.29 32.47
C GLN A 59 15.28 22.56 31.60
N ILE A 60 14.48 23.55 32.01
CA ILE A 60 14.42 24.88 31.39
C ILE A 60 14.66 25.92 32.49
N GLY A 61 15.89 26.43 32.55
CA GLY A 61 16.33 27.27 33.67
C GLY A 61 16.29 26.48 34.98
N GLU A 62 15.56 26.99 35.97
CA GLU A 62 15.38 26.34 37.28
C GLU A 62 14.19 25.36 37.31
N TYR A 63 13.37 25.34 36.26
CA TYR A 63 12.18 24.51 36.20
C TYR A 63 12.45 23.17 35.51
N THR A 64 11.94 22.09 36.10
CA THR A 64 11.88 20.77 35.45
C THR A 64 10.50 20.60 34.82
N ILE A 65 10.45 20.36 33.51
CA ILE A 65 9.23 20.13 32.75
C ILE A 65 9.20 18.67 32.30
N ILE A 66 8.10 17.98 32.56
CA ILE A 66 7.90 16.59 32.10
C ILE A 66 7.46 16.56 30.63
N GLU A 67 8.03 15.66 29.84
CA GLU A 67 7.69 15.41 28.44
C GLU A 67 6.51 14.42 28.36
N THR A 68 5.30 14.87 28.68
CA THR A 68 4.09 14.02 28.73
C THR A 68 3.82 13.30 27.42
N ASN A 69 3.91 13.97 26.27
CA ASN A 69 3.70 13.36 24.95
C ASN A 69 4.60 12.13 24.73
N LYS A 70 5.87 12.23 25.14
CA LYS A 70 6.85 11.14 25.01
C LYS A 70 6.56 9.98 25.94
N LEU A 71 6.05 10.26 27.15
CA LEU A 71 5.55 9.26 28.08
C LEU A 71 4.32 8.55 27.52
N ILE A 72 3.35 9.30 27.02
CA ILE A 72 2.12 8.76 26.41
C ILE A 72 2.46 7.85 25.23
N GLU A 73 3.32 8.30 24.30
CA GLU A 73 3.82 7.49 23.19
C GLU A 73 4.47 6.17 23.67
N THR A 74 5.12 6.17 24.84
CA THR A 74 5.72 4.95 25.42
C THR A 74 4.66 3.94 25.88
N PHE A 75 3.51 4.41 26.35
CA PHE A 75 2.42 3.55 26.82
C PHE A 75 1.48 3.10 25.70
N GLU A 76 1.30 3.91 24.65
CA GLU A 76 0.45 3.58 23.49
C GLU A 76 1.01 2.44 22.63
N MET A 77 2.34 2.23 22.64
CA MET A 77 2.98 1.24 21.79
C MET A 77 2.94 -0.15 22.44
N ASP A 78 2.15 -1.07 21.87
CA ASP A 78 2.02 -2.44 22.38
C ASP A 78 3.31 -3.25 22.30
N ASP A 79 4.06 -3.11 21.19
CA ASP A 79 5.28 -3.88 20.96
C ASP A 79 6.45 -3.46 21.86
N TYR A 80 6.47 -2.20 22.32
CA TYR A 80 7.60 -1.63 23.09
C TYR A 80 7.76 -2.30 24.48
N TRP A 81 6.71 -2.94 24.99
CA TRP A 81 6.70 -3.70 26.25
C TRP A 81 6.89 -5.22 26.04
N MET A 82 6.71 -5.72 24.81
CA MET A 82 6.78 -7.14 24.44
C MET A 82 8.15 -7.52 23.83
N ASP A 83 9.25 -7.04 24.44
CA ASP A 83 10.63 -7.25 23.96
C ASP A 83 10.97 -6.64 22.58
N SER A 84 10.18 -5.72 22.03
CA SER A 84 10.55 -5.00 20.80
C SER A 84 11.41 -3.76 21.10
N TYR A 85 12.64 -3.75 20.57
CA TYR A 85 13.57 -2.63 20.70
C TYR A 85 13.27 -1.46 19.75
N THR A 86 12.23 -1.55 18.92
CA THR A 86 11.88 -0.54 17.91
C THR A 86 10.40 -0.20 17.98
N LYS A 87 10.09 1.08 17.78
CA LYS A 87 8.72 1.58 17.60
C LYS A 87 8.14 1.26 16.22
N TYR A 88 8.98 0.83 15.28
CA TYR A 88 8.59 0.55 13.90
C TYR A 88 8.19 -0.91 13.74
N THR A 89 7.10 -1.14 13.01
CA THR A 89 6.70 -2.50 12.60
C THR A 89 7.76 -3.11 11.68
N LYS A 90 7.73 -4.44 11.50
CA LYS A 90 8.64 -5.14 10.58
C LYS A 90 8.30 -4.91 9.09
N LYS A 91 7.37 -4.00 8.77
CA LYS A 91 6.87 -3.73 7.42
C LYS A 91 7.46 -2.42 6.90
N ILE A 92 8.01 -2.45 5.68
CA ILE A 92 8.47 -1.25 4.97
C ILE A 92 7.27 -0.67 4.22
N GLY A 93 7.02 0.63 4.35
CA GLY A 93 5.92 1.30 3.66
C GLY A 93 5.85 2.80 3.96
N LEU A 94 4.92 3.47 3.29
CA LEU A 94 4.60 4.87 3.56
C LEU A 94 3.60 4.94 4.71
N THR A 95 3.80 5.88 5.64
CA THR A 95 2.92 6.09 6.78
C THR A 95 2.51 7.55 6.89
N ALA A 96 1.29 7.80 7.35
CA ALA A 96 0.80 9.10 7.77
C ALA A 96 0.30 8.98 9.22
N ASN A 97 0.79 9.84 10.11
CA ASN A 97 0.45 9.83 11.55
C ASN A 97 0.61 8.44 12.22
N GLY A 98 1.67 7.71 11.86
CA GLY A 98 1.98 6.40 12.46
C GLY A 98 1.18 5.22 11.91
N ARG A 99 0.24 5.44 10.98
CA ARG A 99 -0.52 4.37 10.29
C ARG A 99 -0.04 4.20 8.85
N PHE A 100 0.01 2.97 8.36
CA PHE A 100 0.38 2.72 6.96
C PHE A 100 -0.68 3.24 6.00
N LEU A 101 -0.28 3.78 4.84
CA LEU A 101 -1.24 4.24 3.83
C LEU A 101 -2.15 3.11 3.34
N GLU A 102 -1.69 1.86 3.34
CA GLU A 102 -2.48 0.67 2.99
C GLU A 102 -3.64 0.41 3.97
N GLU A 103 -3.48 0.84 5.22
CA GLU A 103 -4.50 0.72 6.28
C GLU A 103 -5.38 1.98 6.37
N SER A 104 -5.07 3.02 5.60
CA SER A 104 -5.77 4.29 5.63
C SER A 104 -6.74 4.41 4.46
N THR A 105 -8.01 4.68 4.74
CA THR A 105 -9.02 4.99 3.72
C THR A 105 -9.03 6.46 3.32
N ASP A 106 -8.27 7.30 4.04
CA ASP A 106 -8.28 8.77 3.89
C ASP A 106 -7.35 9.26 2.77
N VAL A 107 -6.59 8.35 2.17
CA VAL A 107 -5.55 8.64 1.18
C VAL A 107 -5.82 7.86 -0.10
N VAL A 108 -5.88 8.58 -1.22
CA VAL A 108 -6.00 7.98 -2.54
C VAL A 108 -4.82 8.42 -3.39
N LEU A 109 -4.22 7.47 -4.12
CA LEU A 109 -3.28 7.82 -5.17
C LEU A 109 -4.06 8.39 -6.35
N ASP A 110 -3.90 9.68 -6.60
CA ASP A 110 -4.51 10.39 -7.70
C ASP A 110 -3.49 10.52 -8.85
N PHE A 111 -3.79 9.87 -9.97
CA PHE A 111 -2.98 9.92 -11.18
C PHE A 111 -3.82 10.54 -12.30
N PRO A 112 -3.23 11.34 -13.20
CA PRO A 112 -3.94 11.84 -14.37
C PRO A 112 -4.57 10.69 -15.17
N TYR A 113 -5.81 10.88 -15.63
CA TYR A 113 -6.52 9.92 -16.50
C TYR A 113 -6.78 8.54 -15.87
N LYS A 114 -6.78 8.44 -14.53
CA LYS A 114 -7.00 7.20 -13.78
C LYS A 114 -8.35 6.52 -14.05
N ASP A 115 -9.32 7.27 -14.54
CA ASP A 115 -10.68 6.87 -14.86
C ASP A 115 -10.90 6.72 -16.37
N THR A 116 -9.85 6.41 -17.14
CA THR A 116 -9.94 6.34 -18.60
C THR A 116 -9.22 5.14 -19.22
N VAL A 117 -9.70 4.71 -20.38
CA VAL A 117 -9.09 3.69 -21.25
C VAL A 117 -8.55 4.36 -22.51
N LEU A 118 -7.25 4.19 -22.78
CA LEU A 118 -6.63 4.72 -24.00
C LEU A 118 -7.03 3.88 -25.22
N LYS A 119 -7.69 4.52 -26.20
CA LYS A 119 -7.87 3.93 -27.53
C LYS A 119 -6.60 4.13 -28.36
N ALA A 120 -5.62 3.24 -28.21
CA ALA A 120 -4.42 3.27 -29.04
C ALA A 120 -4.74 2.84 -30.50
N GLY A 121 -4.32 3.64 -31.48
CA GLY A 121 -4.48 3.34 -32.91
C GLY A 121 -3.48 2.28 -33.40
N MET A 122 -3.76 1.62 -34.54
CA MET A 122 -2.82 0.65 -35.13
C MET A 122 -1.97 1.31 -36.22
N SER A 123 -0.67 1.45 -35.97
CA SER A 123 0.27 2.21 -36.81
C SER A 123 0.59 1.63 -38.20
N LYS A 124 0.06 0.46 -38.59
CA LYS A 124 0.34 -0.13 -39.93
C LYS A 124 -0.87 -0.37 -40.82
N GLU A 125 -2.07 -0.47 -40.27
CA GLU A 125 -3.29 -0.78 -41.05
C GLU A 125 -4.20 0.47 -41.16
N ASP A 126 -4.11 1.44 -40.23
CA ASP A 126 -4.95 2.65 -40.23
C ASP A 126 -4.34 3.83 -41.02
N VAL A 127 -3.06 3.76 -41.39
CA VAL A 127 -2.30 4.89 -41.99
C VAL A 127 -2.46 4.96 -43.52
N ALA A 128 -3.18 4.02 -44.15
CA ALA A 128 -3.37 4.01 -45.60
C ALA A 128 -4.32 5.11 -46.12
N ASN A 129 -5.05 5.79 -45.23
CA ASN A 129 -5.89 6.93 -45.57
C ASN A 129 -5.33 8.18 -44.87
N GLU A 130 -4.75 9.10 -45.65
CA GLU A 130 -4.10 10.33 -45.17
C GLU A 130 -5.04 11.27 -44.36
N ASP A 131 -6.34 10.99 -44.33
CA ASP A 131 -7.34 11.71 -43.53
C ASP A 131 -7.53 11.18 -42.09
N PHE A 132 -6.94 10.03 -41.74
CA PHE A 132 -6.99 9.44 -40.40
C PHE A 132 -5.65 9.64 -39.67
N VAL A 133 -5.41 10.85 -39.16
CA VAL A 133 -4.51 10.98 -38.01
C VAL A 133 -5.13 10.14 -36.89
N PRO A 134 -4.44 9.11 -36.34
CA PRO A 134 -4.99 8.35 -35.23
C PRO A 134 -5.18 9.29 -34.06
N ASN A 135 -6.42 9.74 -33.86
CA ASN A 135 -6.79 10.34 -32.59
C ASN A 135 -6.74 9.19 -31.59
N GLU A 136 -5.87 9.30 -30.59
CA GLU A 136 -5.75 8.33 -29.49
C GLU A 136 -6.51 8.89 -28.27
N PRO A 137 -7.87 8.94 -28.30
CA PRO A 137 -8.61 9.50 -27.19
C PRO A 137 -8.53 8.58 -25.97
N PHE A 138 -8.52 9.22 -24.81
CA PHE A 138 -8.82 8.58 -23.54
C PHE A 138 -10.34 8.52 -23.38
N PHE A 139 -10.90 7.31 -23.36
CA PHE A 139 -12.32 7.10 -23.08
C PHE A 139 -12.54 7.05 -21.58
N ASN A 140 -13.31 7.99 -21.05
CA ASN A 140 -13.72 7.96 -19.66
C ASN A 140 -14.61 6.73 -19.38
N GLU A 141 -14.31 6.00 -18.30
CA GLU A 141 -14.99 4.76 -17.94
C GLU A 141 -16.51 4.91 -17.74
N VAL A 142 -16.97 6.11 -17.36
CA VAL A 142 -18.40 6.38 -17.12
C VAL A 142 -19.08 6.92 -18.37
N ILE A 143 -18.50 7.95 -18.99
CA ILE A 143 -19.13 8.66 -20.12
C ILE A 143 -19.11 7.82 -21.39
N ALA A 144 -18.03 7.06 -21.61
CA ALA A 144 -17.79 6.27 -22.82
C ALA A 144 -17.86 4.77 -22.54
N ALA A 145 -18.71 4.36 -21.58
CA ALA A 145 -18.85 2.97 -21.17
C ALA A 145 -19.25 2.05 -22.34
N GLU A 146 -20.20 2.49 -23.18
CA GLU A 146 -20.65 1.75 -24.37
C GLU A 146 -19.52 1.59 -25.41
N GLU A 147 -18.73 2.64 -25.65
CA GLU A 147 -17.58 2.57 -26.54
C GLU A 147 -16.48 1.65 -26.00
N ILE A 148 -16.27 1.63 -24.68
CA ILE A 148 -15.32 0.74 -24.01
C ILE A 148 -15.80 -0.72 -24.12
N ASP A 149 -17.08 -1.00 -23.87
CA ASP A 149 -17.65 -2.34 -24.00
C ASP A 149 -17.52 -2.84 -25.44
N MET A 150 -17.93 -2.03 -26.42
CA MET A 150 -17.71 -2.34 -27.83
C MET A 150 -16.24 -2.51 -28.19
N LEU A 151 -15.33 -1.76 -27.56
CA LEU A 151 -13.89 -1.90 -27.79
C LEU A 151 -13.40 -3.24 -27.25
N LEU A 152 -13.76 -3.59 -26.02
CA LEU A 152 -13.30 -4.78 -25.29
C LEU A 152 -14.03 -6.07 -25.69
N ASP A 153 -15.08 -5.97 -26.51
CA ASP A 153 -15.78 -7.10 -27.10
C ASP A 153 -14.83 -8.13 -27.73
N LYS A 154 -15.23 -9.40 -27.63
CA LYS A 154 -14.45 -10.55 -28.11
C LYS A 154 -14.42 -10.59 -29.64
N LYS A 155 -13.52 -9.81 -30.24
CA LYS A 155 -13.33 -9.71 -31.70
C LYS A 155 -12.23 -10.62 -32.24
N ILE A 156 -11.42 -11.21 -31.37
CA ILE A 156 -10.23 -12.00 -31.73
C ILE A 156 -10.53 -13.50 -31.55
N LEU A 157 -9.84 -14.34 -32.33
CA LEU A 157 -9.89 -15.82 -32.34
C LEU A 157 -11.07 -16.48 -33.09
N VAL A 158 -11.83 -15.73 -33.89
CA VAL A 158 -12.96 -16.28 -34.65
C VAL A 158 -12.50 -17.21 -35.81
N ASN A 159 -11.31 -16.98 -36.38
CA ASN A 159 -10.75 -17.73 -37.51
C ASN A 159 -9.34 -18.27 -37.21
N ALA A 160 -9.15 -18.87 -36.04
CA ALA A 160 -7.85 -19.38 -35.64
C ALA A 160 -7.43 -20.58 -36.53
N LYS A 161 -6.17 -20.59 -36.97
CA LYS A 161 -5.56 -21.69 -37.73
C LYS A 161 -4.44 -22.31 -36.92
N ARG A 162 -4.39 -23.64 -36.89
CA ARG A 162 -3.31 -24.42 -36.28
C ARG A 162 -2.31 -24.84 -37.35
N TYR A 163 -1.06 -24.48 -37.15
CA TYR A 163 0.05 -24.87 -38.01
C TYR A 163 0.80 -26.03 -37.35
N THR A 164 0.79 -27.19 -37.99
CA THR A 164 1.64 -28.33 -37.62
C THR A 164 2.78 -28.46 -38.63
N ALA A 165 3.77 -29.33 -38.38
CA ALA A 165 4.88 -29.55 -39.30
C ALA A 165 4.43 -29.98 -40.72
N ASN A 166 3.23 -30.56 -40.83
CA ASN A 166 2.76 -31.22 -42.05
C ASN A 166 1.45 -30.64 -42.61
N ALA A 167 0.70 -29.83 -41.85
CA ALA A 167 -0.62 -29.37 -42.27
C ALA A 167 -1.08 -28.07 -41.57
N ILE A 168 -2.03 -27.38 -42.21
CA ILE A 168 -2.78 -26.27 -41.63
C ILE A 168 -4.21 -26.77 -41.35
N GLU A 169 -4.64 -26.69 -40.10
CA GLU A 169 -5.96 -27.13 -39.64
C GLU A 169 -6.76 -25.97 -39.07
N GLU A 170 -8.10 -26.06 -39.11
CA GLU A 170 -8.96 -25.14 -38.38
C GLU A 170 -8.85 -25.41 -36.87
N ALA A 171 -8.57 -24.37 -36.09
CA ALA A 171 -8.38 -24.53 -34.65
C ALA A 171 -9.72 -24.42 -33.92
N ILE A 172 -10.20 -25.54 -33.38
CA ILE A 172 -11.46 -25.62 -32.61
C ILE A 172 -11.27 -25.14 -31.16
N GLY A 173 -10.03 -25.05 -30.68
CA GLY A 173 -9.72 -24.57 -29.33
C GLY A 173 -8.23 -24.39 -29.08
N LEU A 174 -7.92 -23.65 -28.02
CA LEU A 174 -6.55 -23.38 -27.57
C LEU A 174 -6.15 -24.36 -26.45
N SER A 175 -5.00 -25.00 -26.54
CA SER A 175 -4.40 -25.76 -25.43
C SER A 175 -3.46 -24.88 -24.59
N LYS A 176 -3.01 -25.37 -23.43
CA LYS A 176 -1.99 -24.67 -22.62
C LYS A 176 -0.58 -24.83 -23.20
N GLU A 177 -0.38 -25.88 -23.98
CA GLU A 177 0.87 -26.30 -24.60
C GLU A 177 1.05 -25.67 -26.00
N ASP A 178 0.01 -24.99 -26.50
CA ASP A 178 0.04 -24.34 -27.81
C ASP A 178 0.88 -23.05 -27.76
N ASN A 179 1.75 -22.87 -28.77
CA ASN A 179 2.41 -21.59 -29.01
C ASN A 179 1.46 -20.68 -29.81
N LEU A 180 1.21 -19.48 -29.31
CA LEU A 180 0.24 -18.56 -29.90
C LEU A 180 0.95 -17.41 -30.62
N ILE A 181 0.58 -17.19 -31.88
CA ILE A 181 0.93 -15.99 -32.63
C ILE A 181 -0.37 -15.24 -32.89
N LEU A 182 -0.51 -14.05 -32.30
CA LEU A 182 -1.68 -13.20 -32.47
C LEU A 182 -1.30 -12.01 -33.37
N LYS A 183 -2.01 -11.85 -34.48
CA LYS A 183 -1.93 -10.65 -35.32
C LYS A 183 -3.15 -9.77 -35.01
N GLY A 184 -2.91 -8.57 -34.50
CA GLY A 184 -3.97 -7.60 -34.18
C GLY A 184 -3.54 -6.59 -33.13
N ASN A 185 -4.49 -5.78 -32.67
CA ASN A 185 -4.27 -4.82 -31.59
C ASN A 185 -3.88 -5.53 -30.29
N ASN A 186 -2.78 -5.09 -29.66
CA ASN A 186 -2.23 -5.69 -28.45
C ASN A 186 -3.18 -5.58 -27.25
N LEU A 187 -3.90 -4.47 -27.10
CA LEU A 187 -4.87 -4.26 -26.03
C LEU A 187 -5.97 -5.32 -26.08
N LEU A 188 -6.56 -5.51 -27.27
CA LEU A 188 -7.62 -6.50 -27.49
C LEU A 188 -7.12 -7.93 -27.32
N ALA A 189 -5.90 -8.21 -27.80
CA ALA A 189 -5.27 -9.51 -27.67
C ALA A 189 -5.04 -9.86 -26.20
N LEU A 190 -4.48 -8.94 -25.42
CA LEU A 190 -4.24 -9.12 -23.99
C LEU A 190 -5.56 -9.22 -23.20
N HIS A 191 -6.57 -8.41 -23.53
CA HIS A 191 -7.89 -8.50 -22.91
C HIS A 191 -8.51 -9.88 -23.13
N THR A 192 -8.46 -10.40 -24.37
CA THR A 192 -8.97 -11.74 -24.70
C THR A 192 -8.19 -12.85 -23.96
N LEU A 193 -6.86 -12.73 -23.84
CA LEU A 193 -6.04 -13.72 -23.15
C LEU A 193 -6.20 -13.68 -21.62
N LYS A 194 -6.62 -12.54 -21.05
CA LYS A 194 -6.75 -12.31 -19.61
C LYS A 194 -7.57 -13.41 -18.92
N GLU A 195 -8.73 -13.77 -19.49
CA GLU A 195 -9.63 -14.78 -18.89
C GLU A 195 -8.93 -16.14 -18.66
N LYS A 196 -8.05 -16.54 -19.57
CA LYS A 196 -7.43 -17.88 -19.55
C LYS A 196 -6.03 -17.89 -18.94
N TYR A 197 -5.25 -16.83 -19.15
CA TYR A 197 -3.82 -16.77 -18.83
C TYR A 197 -3.46 -15.80 -17.70
N SER A 198 -4.44 -15.14 -17.06
CA SER A 198 -4.19 -14.32 -15.86
C SER A 198 -3.42 -15.11 -14.79
N GLN A 199 -2.41 -14.47 -14.20
CA GLN A 199 -1.50 -15.03 -13.18
C GLN A 199 -0.71 -16.28 -13.60
N LYS A 200 -0.68 -16.63 -14.90
CA LYS A 200 0.06 -17.80 -15.43
C LYS A 200 1.26 -17.41 -16.27
N ILE A 201 1.47 -16.11 -16.51
CA ILE A 201 2.58 -15.60 -17.32
C ILE A 201 3.83 -15.47 -16.42
N LYS A 202 4.89 -16.18 -16.78
CA LYS A 202 6.17 -16.17 -16.03
C LYS A 202 7.07 -14.99 -16.41
N LEU A 203 7.06 -14.59 -17.67
CA LEU A 203 7.92 -13.53 -18.21
C LEU A 203 7.17 -12.81 -19.34
N VAL A 204 7.30 -11.49 -19.36
CA VAL A 204 6.84 -10.64 -20.45
C VAL A 204 8.06 -9.88 -20.98
N TYR A 205 8.28 -9.92 -22.29
CA TYR A 205 9.31 -9.14 -22.97
C TYR A 205 8.63 -8.23 -23.99
N LEU A 206 8.86 -6.92 -23.87
CA LEU A 206 8.34 -5.89 -24.75
C LEU A 206 9.49 -5.00 -25.20
N ASP A 207 9.75 -4.99 -26.50
CA ASP A 207 10.65 -4.02 -27.13
C ASP A 207 9.81 -2.89 -27.71
N ILE A 208 9.59 -1.84 -26.92
CA ILE A 208 8.78 -0.68 -27.30
C ILE A 208 9.64 0.42 -27.92
N SER A 209 9.19 0.99 -29.04
CA SER A 209 9.84 2.16 -29.63
C SER A 209 9.53 3.41 -28.78
N THR A 210 10.50 3.88 -28.00
CA THR A 210 10.38 5.15 -27.29
C THR A 210 10.64 6.32 -28.24
N THR A 211 9.59 6.81 -28.89
CA THR A 211 9.64 8.17 -29.46
C THR A 211 9.63 9.14 -28.30
N ARG A 212 10.66 10.00 -28.19
CA ARG A 212 10.82 11.01 -27.11
C ARG A 212 9.53 11.82 -26.91
N MET A 213 8.74 11.46 -25.91
CA MET A 213 7.70 12.32 -25.32
C MET A 213 8.18 12.79 -23.95
N ILE A 214 9.17 13.69 -23.97
CA ILE A 214 9.46 14.60 -22.85
C ILE A 214 9.61 15.98 -23.47
N GLN A 215 8.55 16.77 -23.40
CA GLN A 215 8.57 18.24 -23.31
C GLN A 215 7.65 18.63 -22.18
#